data_AF-C6XHW7-F1
#
_entry.id   AF-C6XHW7-F1
#
_cell.length_a   1.000
_cell.length_b   1.000
_cell.length_c   1.000
_cell.angle_alpha   90.00
_cell.angle_beta   90.00
_cell.angle_gamma   90.00
#
_symmetry.space_group_name_H-M   'P 1'
#
loop_
_entity.id
_entity.type
_entity.pdbx_description
1 polymer ?
#
loop_
_entity_poly.entity_id
_entity_poly.type
_entity_poly.pdbx_seq_one_letter_code
_entity_poly.pdbx_strand_id
1 'polypeptide(L)'
;MKESVQVHGDIRPPLYKILYIQVLVAIFSGMALGHFVPQIGVQMQPLGDIFVKTTKMLITPVIFLTVSTGIARMKDMKVIGQIFWKAMFLFFVFSMFALVIGLIVGNIAKPGIGMNVDLKSLNTESIAHIKSSHAKSFIGFMQDMIPDTALSALTSGNILQTLIVALLFGISLSLVGEKSDTIRKCLEEINFPVFRMVSIVMRIAPLGAFGAMSFTIGKYGLSSISNLIFLVFCLYATSAFFILGVLGILARFCRFSIIKLIIFLKEEVLLVLSTSSSESALPGLMKKMEEAGCHRSIVSMVVPTGYSFNLDGSNIYITLATLFISQATNVPLSLTDQLSLLLIAMVSSKGAAGVTGSAFITLAATITLVPSLPIAGMTLILGVDRFMSECRSVTNFIGNAVMTVVVSRWEKKLDPKLFNKYIGIE
;
A
#
# COMPACT_ATOMS: atom_id res chain seq x y z
N MET A 1 5.60 -38.34 -8.40
CA MET A 1 7.02 -38.37 -8.79
C MET A 1 7.75 -37.34 -7.93
N LYS A 2 8.67 -37.80 -7.08
CA LYS A 2 9.44 -36.96 -6.16
C LYS A 2 10.50 -36.21 -6.98
N GLU A 3 10.39 -34.89 -7.09
CA GLU A 3 11.54 -34.04 -7.39
C GLU A 3 11.79 -33.15 -6.17
N SER A 4 12.85 -33.52 -5.47
CA SER A 4 13.50 -32.79 -4.41
C SER A 4 13.90 -31.40 -4.89
N VAL A 5 13.29 -30.38 -4.31
CA VAL A 5 13.80 -29.00 -4.35
C VAL A 5 15.18 -29.03 -3.68
N GLN A 6 16.22 -29.00 -4.51
CA GLN A 6 17.58 -28.76 -4.06
C GLN A 6 17.64 -27.37 -3.43
N VAL A 7 17.75 -27.34 -2.11
CA VAL A 7 18.14 -26.16 -1.34
C VAL A 7 19.53 -25.77 -1.82
N HIS A 8 19.60 -24.80 -2.72
CA HIS A 8 20.86 -24.17 -3.10
C HIS A 8 21.43 -23.50 -1.83
N GLY A 9 22.69 -23.83 -1.52
CA GLY A 9 23.38 -23.37 -0.33
C GLY A 9 23.33 -21.85 -0.15
N ASP A 10 23.27 -21.45 1.11
CA ASP A 10 23.33 -20.08 1.61
C ASP A 10 24.58 -19.34 1.13
N ILE A 11 24.58 -18.85 -0.11
CA ILE A 11 25.43 -17.74 -0.53
C ILE A 11 24.56 -16.51 -0.39
N ARG A 12 24.63 -15.85 0.77
CA ARG A 12 24.03 -14.54 0.97
C ARG A 12 24.49 -13.65 -0.20
N PRO A 13 23.59 -13.08 -1.01
CA PRO A 13 24.00 -12.25 -2.13
C PRO A 13 24.88 -11.12 -1.58
N PRO A 14 25.98 -10.77 -2.29
CA PRO A 14 26.88 -9.74 -1.81
C PRO A 14 26.12 -8.42 -1.63
N LEU A 15 26.53 -7.62 -0.64
CA LEU A 15 25.79 -6.44 -0.15
C LEU A 15 25.37 -5.47 -1.28
N TYR A 16 26.21 -5.30 -2.30
CA TYR A 16 25.91 -4.43 -3.45
C TYR A 16 24.78 -4.93 -4.38
N LYS A 17 24.38 -6.21 -4.28
CA LYS A 17 23.23 -6.78 -5.01
C LYS A 17 21.92 -6.63 -4.25
N ILE A 18 21.97 -6.22 -2.98
CA ILE A 18 20.78 -6.02 -2.16
C ILE A 18 20.14 -4.69 -2.54
N LEU A 19 18.93 -4.73 -3.09
CA LEU A 19 18.18 -3.54 -3.53
C LEU A 19 18.08 -2.49 -2.42
N TYR A 20 17.91 -2.93 -1.17
CA TYR A 20 17.92 -2.06 0.00
C TYR A 20 19.17 -1.16 0.08
N ILE A 21 20.35 -1.78 -0.02
CA ILE A 21 21.63 -1.08 0.06
C ILE A 21 21.80 -0.17 -1.15
N GLN A 22 21.38 -0.62 -2.34
CA GLN A 22 21.42 0.22 -3.55
C GLN A 22 20.56 1.48 -3.39
N VAL A 23 19.34 1.35 -2.85
CA VAL A 23 18.45 2.49 -2.63
C VAL A 23 19.03 3.45 -1.57
N LEU A 24 19.57 2.94 -0.46
CA LEU A 24 20.22 3.79 0.54
C LEU A 24 21.41 4.55 -0.02
N VAL A 25 22.32 3.86 -0.73
CA VAL A 25 23.48 4.48 -1.36
C VAL A 25 23.03 5.53 -2.38
N ALA A 26 21.99 5.24 -3.17
CA ALA A 26 21.41 6.18 -4.11
C ALA A 26 20.82 7.42 -3.43
N ILE A 27 20.07 7.25 -2.34
CA ILE A 27 19.51 8.36 -1.54
C ILE A 27 20.64 9.24 -1.02
N PHE A 28 21.62 8.67 -0.31
CA PHE A 28 22.72 9.44 0.27
C PHE A 28 23.60 10.11 -0.80
N SER A 29 23.85 9.42 -1.92
CA SER A 29 24.60 10.00 -3.05
C SER A 29 23.83 11.13 -3.72
N GLY A 30 22.51 10.99 -3.89
CA GLY A 30 21.65 12.04 -4.41
C GLY A 30 21.59 13.24 -3.46
N MET A 31 21.49 13.00 -2.16
CA MET A 31 21.57 14.05 -1.13
C MET A 31 22.89 14.83 -1.21
N ALA A 32 24.02 14.11 -1.29
CA ALA A 32 25.34 14.71 -1.42
C ALA A 32 25.46 15.56 -2.70
N LEU A 33 25.03 15.02 -3.85
CA LEU A 33 25.07 15.76 -5.12
C LEU A 33 24.20 17.02 -5.07
N GLY A 34 22.96 16.91 -4.59
CA GLY A 34 22.04 18.03 -4.45
C GLY A 34 22.56 19.12 -3.50
N HIS A 35 23.31 18.74 -2.46
CA HIS A 35 23.89 19.68 -1.51
C HIS A 35 25.16 20.35 -2.03
N PHE A 36 26.13 19.57 -2.50
CA PHE A 36 27.45 20.10 -2.91
C PHE A 36 27.44 20.72 -4.30
N VAL A 37 26.59 20.21 -5.21
CA VAL A 37 26.49 20.74 -6.58
C VAL A 37 25.01 20.93 -6.98
N PRO A 38 24.30 21.91 -6.38
CA PRO A 38 22.84 22.06 -6.54
C PRO A 38 22.37 22.20 -7.98
N GLN A 39 23.16 22.85 -8.84
CA GLN A 39 22.84 23.03 -10.26
C GLN A 39 22.72 21.69 -11.01
N ILE A 40 23.70 20.80 -10.81
CA ILE A 40 23.63 19.43 -11.34
C ILE A 40 22.51 18.67 -10.62
N GLY A 41 22.33 18.94 -9.32
CA GLY A 41 21.31 18.33 -8.50
C GLY A 41 19.91 18.44 -9.10
N VAL A 42 19.53 19.66 -9.50
CA VAL A 42 18.26 19.97 -10.17
C VAL A 42 18.13 19.28 -11.53
N GLN A 43 19.22 19.15 -12.29
CA GLN A 43 19.22 18.50 -13.60
C GLN A 43 18.97 16.98 -13.52
N MET A 44 19.06 16.36 -12.34
CA MET A 44 18.76 14.94 -12.15
C MET A 44 17.27 14.63 -12.02
N GLN A 45 16.39 15.65 -12.03
CA GLN A 45 14.93 15.48 -11.99
C GLN A 45 14.37 14.43 -12.98
N PRO A 46 14.82 14.36 -14.25
CA PRO A 46 14.30 13.39 -15.21
C PRO A 46 14.42 11.94 -14.77
N LEU A 47 15.41 11.59 -13.94
CA LEU A 47 15.55 10.23 -13.41
C LEU A 47 14.37 9.86 -12.49
N GLY A 48 13.93 10.80 -11.66
CA GLY A 48 12.74 10.65 -10.81
C GLY A 48 11.46 10.62 -11.65
N ASP A 49 11.34 11.53 -12.61
CA ASP A 49 10.17 11.61 -13.50
C ASP A 49 9.99 10.34 -14.35
N ILE A 50 11.08 9.78 -14.90
CA ILE A 50 11.06 8.52 -15.65
C ILE A 50 10.55 7.39 -14.75
N PHE A 51 11.04 7.29 -13.51
CA PHE A 51 10.58 6.26 -12.57
C PHE A 51 9.07 6.40 -12.28
N VAL A 52 8.60 7.61 -12.02
CA VAL A 52 7.16 7.87 -11.79
C VAL A 52 6.34 7.54 -13.04
N LYS A 53 6.80 7.90 -14.24
CA LYS A 53 6.11 7.61 -15.51
C LYS A 53 6.05 6.11 -15.80
N THR A 54 7.13 5.37 -15.58
CA THR A 54 7.15 3.90 -15.73
C THR A 54 6.25 3.23 -14.69
N THR A 55 6.20 3.75 -13.47
CA THR A 55 5.27 3.27 -12.45
C THR A 55 3.82 3.53 -12.85
N LYS A 56 3.52 4.74 -13.36
CA LYS A 56 2.18 5.15 -13.82
C LYS A 56 1.62 4.21 -14.89
N MET A 57 2.46 3.76 -15.81
CA MET A 57 2.11 2.80 -16.86
C MET A 57 1.56 1.47 -16.30
N LEU A 58 2.06 1.01 -15.15
CA LEU A 58 1.64 -0.26 -14.55
C LEU A 58 0.35 -0.14 -13.74
N ILE A 59 -0.08 1.07 -13.37
CA ILE A 59 -1.21 1.27 -12.45
C ILE A 59 -2.51 0.66 -13.02
N THR A 60 -2.87 1.04 -14.24
CA THR A 60 -4.15 0.64 -14.85
C THR A 60 -4.32 -0.88 -14.98
N PRO A 61 -3.38 -1.65 -15.57
CA PRO A 61 -3.53 -3.11 -15.65
C PRO A 61 -3.50 -3.77 -14.26
N VAL A 62 -2.66 -3.27 -13.33
CA VAL A 62 -2.61 -3.79 -11.96
C VAL A 62 -3.96 -3.61 -11.26
N ILE A 63 -4.55 -2.41 -11.31
CA ILE A 63 -5.85 -2.13 -10.67
C ILE A 63 -6.93 -3.02 -11.28
N PHE A 64 -7.01 -3.10 -12.61
CA PHE A 64 -8.04 -3.90 -13.24
C PHE A 64 -7.96 -5.37 -12.82
N LEU A 65 -6.78 -5.99 -12.94
CA LEU A 65 -6.59 -7.39 -12.60
C LEU A 65 -6.87 -7.64 -11.13
N THR A 66 -6.33 -6.80 -10.26
CA THR A 66 -6.44 -7.01 -8.82
C THR A 66 -7.84 -6.78 -8.28
N VAL A 67 -8.52 -5.71 -8.68
CA VAL A 67 -9.89 -5.42 -8.22
C VAL A 67 -10.86 -6.47 -8.79
N SER A 68 -10.77 -6.78 -10.08
CA SER A 68 -11.68 -7.76 -10.70
C SER A 68 -11.51 -9.16 -10.13
N THR A 69 -10.27 -9.65 -9.98
CA THR A 69 -10.00 -10.96 -9.36
C THR A 69 -10.31 -10.98 -7.87
N GLY A 70 -10.04 -9.88 -7.15
CA GLY A 70 -10.37 -9.72 -5.75
C GLY A 70 -11.87 -9.89 -5.48
N ILE A 71 -12.72 -9.23 -6.28
CA ILE A 71 -14.18 -9.36 -6.16
C ILE A 71 -14.66 -10.74 -6.63
N ALA A 72 -14.09 -11.28 -7.71
CA ALA A 72 -14.48 -12.59 -8.24
C ALA A 72 -14.26 -13.71 -7.20
N ARG A 73 -13.17 -13.64 -6.42
CA ARG A 73 -12.86 -14.58 -5.33
C ARG A 73 -13.88 -14.59 -4.19
N MET A 74 -14.71 -13.55 -4.06
CA MET A 74 -15.74 -13.49 -3.01
C MET A 74 -16.79 -14.60 -3.12
N LYS A 75 -16.97 -15.22 -4.30
CA LYS A 75 -17.95 -16.30 -4.49
C LYS A 75 -17.49 -17.63 -3.88
N ASP A 76 -16.24 -18.04 -4.12
CA ASP A 76 -15.69 -19.30 -3.58
C ASP A 76 -15.71 -19.29 -2.04
N MET A 77 -15.65 -18.10 -1.46
CA MET A 77 -15.71 -17.85 -0.01
C MET A 77 -17.12 -18.00 0.58
N LYS A 78 -18.21 -18.05 -0.22
CA LYS A 78 -19.58 -18.23 0.28
C LYS A 78 -19.80 -19.59 0.96
N VAL A 79 -19.05 -20.63 0.57
CA VAL A 79 -19.07 -21.95 1.24
C VAL A 79 -18.50 -21.88 2.68
N ILE A 80 -17.66 -20.88 2.96
CA ILE A 80 -17.10 -20.54 4.29
C ILE A 80 -17.72 -19.22 4.79
N GLY A 81 -18.92 -18.89 4.30
CA GLY A 81 -19.42 -17.51 4.19
C GLY A 81 -19.46 -16.70 5.48
N GLN A 82 -19.81 -17.30 6.62
CA GLN A 82 -19.90 -16.56 7.88
C GLN A 82 -18.53 -16.06 8.36
N ILE A 83 -17.48 -16.88 8.24
CA ILE A 83 -16.13 -16.51 8.66
C ILE A 83 -15.58 -15.42 7.72
N PHE A 84 -15.82 -15.57 6.42
CA PHE A 84 -15.37 -14.60 5.41
C PHE A 84 -16.02 -13.23 5.60
N TRP A 85 -17.34 -13.15 5.76
CA TRP A 85 -18.03 -11.87 5.95
C TRP A 85 -17.61 -11.17 7.24
N LYS A 86 -17.39 -11.91 8.33
CA LYS A 86 -16.85 -11.36 9.58
C LYS A 86 -15.44 -10.80 9.38
N ALA A 87 -14.57 -11.52 8.67
CA ALA A 87 -13.23 -11.06 8.36
C ALA A 87 -13.26 -9.80 7.46
N MET A 88 -14.05 -9.79 6.39
CA MET A 88 -14.24 -8.63 5.52
C MET A 88 -14.75 -7.40 6.27
N PHE A 89 -15.75 -7.60 7.13
CA PHE A 89 -16.30 -6.53 7.96
C PHE A 89 -15.21 -5.91 8.85
N LEU A 90 -14.43 -6.75 9.55
CA LEU A 90 -13.32 -6.29 10.36
C LEU A 90 -12.26 -5.56 9.51
N PHE A 91 -11.83 -6.14 8.39
CA PHE A 91 -10.86 -5.51 7.51
C PHE A 91 -11.33 -4.14 7.00
N PHE A 92 -12.62 -4.00 6.66
CA PHE A 92 -13.17 -2.72 6.23
C PHE A 92 -13.12 -1.68 7.36
N VAL A 93 -13.56 -2.07 8.56
CA VAL A 93 -13.58 -1.20 9.75
C VAL A 93 -12.16 -0.74 10.13
N PHE A 94 -11.20 -1.66 10.23
CA PHE A 94 -9.83 -1.32 10.64
C PHE A 94 -9.06 -0.56 9.56
N SER A 95 -9.30 -0.85 8.28
CA SER A 95 -8.78 0.00 7.20
C SER A 95 -9.37 1.41 7.24
N MET A 96 -10.64 1.57 7.62
CA MET A 96 -11.24 2.89 7.76
C MET A 96 -10.60 3.66 8.93
N PHE A 97 -10.38 2.99 10.07
CA PHE A 97 -9.63 3.58 11.17
C PHE A 97 -8.22 3.99 10.76
N ALA A 98 -7.51 3.14 10.02
CA ALA A 98 -6.17 3.44 9.52
C ALA A 98 -6.14 4.70 8.62
N LEU A 99 -7.09 4.81 7.69
CA LEU A 99 -7.23 5.98 6.82
C LEU A 99 -7.57 7.24 7.62
N VAL A 100 -8.55 7.18 8.52
CA VAL A 100 -9.00 8.33 9.32
C VAL A 100 -7.90 8.81 10.26
N ILE A 101 -7.20 7.88 10.93
CA ILE A 101 -6.10 8.24 11.82
C ILE A 101 -4.95 8.89 11.04
N GLY A 102 -4.58 8.34 9.88
CA GLY A 102 -3.57 8.96 9.01
C GLY A 102 -3.99 10.35 8.54
N LEU A 103 -5.27 10.56 8.22
CA LEU A 103 -5.82 11.87 7.88
C LEU A 103 -5.75 12.86 9.05
N ILE A 104 -6.14 12.44 10.25
CA ILE A 104 -6.10 13.27 11.47
C ILE A 104 -4.65 13.68 11.76
N VAL A 105 -3.73 12.71 11.81
CA VAL A 105 -2.32 13.00 12.10
C VAL A 105 -1.72 13.90 11.03
N GLY A 106 -1.99 13.67 9.74
CA GLY A 106 -1.47 14.51 8.67
C GLY A 106 -1.97 15.96 8.74
N ASN A 107 -3.22 16.18 9.18
CA ASN A 107 -3.77 17.52 9.37
C ASN A 107 -3.28 18.22 10.65
N ILE A 108 -2.91 17.46 11.69
CA ILE A 108 -2.39 18.01 12.96
C ILE A 108 -0.88 18.28 12.84
N ALA A 109 -0.11 17.27 12.45
CA ALA A 109 1.35 17.33 12.38
C ALA A 109 1.84 18.19 11.21
N LYS A 110 1.08 18.20 10.10
CA LYS A 110 1.35 19.00 8.90
C LYS A 110 2.79 18.89 8.37
N PRO A 111 3.29 17.67 8.08
CA PRO A 111 4.70 17.45 7.77
C PRO A 111 5.20 18.10 6.47
N GLY A 112 4.31 18.47 5.55
CA GLY A 112 4.70 19.09 4.27
C GLY A 112 4.81 20.63 4.32
N ILE A 113 4.39 21.28 5.41
CA ILE A 113 4.44 22.76 5.48
C ILE A 113 5.88 23.26 5.46
N GLY A 114 6.11 24.32 4.67
CA GLY A 114 7.40 25.00 4.59
C GLY A 114 8.26 24.60 3.39
N MET A 115 7.93 23.52 2.68
CA MET A 115 8.66 23.14 1.46
C MET A 115 8.37 24.08 0.28
N ASN A 116 7.15 24.61 0.19
CA ASN A 116 6.73 25.57 -0.82
C ASN A 116 7.14 25.21 -2.26
N VAL A 117 6.90 23.96 -2.65
CA VAL A 117 7.30 23.38 -3.93
C VAL A 117 6.47 24.01 -5.06
N ASP A 118 7.16 24.68 -5.99
CA ASP A 118 6.50 25.24 -7.17
C ASP A 118 6.02 24.13 -8.12
N LEU A 119 4.71 24.07 -8.35
CA LEU A 119 4.06 23.13 -9.28
C LEU A 119 4.61 23.23 -10.71
N LYS A 120 5.03 24.42 -11.16
CA LYS A 120 5.59 24.60 -12.51
C LYS A 120 6.94 23.91 -12.68
N SER A 121 7.64 23.69 -11.57
CA SER A 121 8.89 22.95 -11.59
C SER A 121 8.72 21.44 -11.60
N LEU A 122 7.53 20.95 -11.25
CA LEU A 122 7.14 19.55 -11.30
C LEU A 122 6.41 19.26 -12.63
N ASN A 123 7.17 19.22 -13.72
CA ASN A 123 6.78 18.82 -15.08
C ASN A 123 5.30 19.07 -15.53
N THR A 124 5.15 19.96 -16.50
CA THR A 124 3.93 20.66 -16.96
C THR A 124 2.75 19.81 -17.48
N GLU A 125 2.89 18.51 -17.73
CA GLU A 125 1.78 17.65 -18.20
C GLU A 125 0.66 17.48 -17.15
N SER A 126 0.97 17.65 -15.86
CA SER A 126 0.01 17.50 -14.75
C SER A 126 -0.94 18.69 -14.58
N ILE A 127 -0.62 19.85 -15.18
CA ILE A 127 -1.30 21.13 -14.90
C ILE A 127 -2.60 21.28 -15.70
N ALA A 128 -2.75 20.56 -16.82
CA ALA A 128 -3.95 20.59 -17.65
C ALA A 128 -5.20 20.06 -16.91
N HIS A 129 -5.02 19.14 -15.95
CA HIS A 129 -6.12 18.59 -15.14
C HIS A 129 -6.57 19.49 -13.98
N ILE A 130 -5.74 20.45 -13.56
CA ILE A 130 -6.07 21.35 -12.43
C ILE A 130 -7.09 22.42 -12.86
N LYS A 131 -7.08 22.82 -14.14
CA LYS A 131 -7.99 23.86 -14.67
C LYS A 131 -9.45 23.40 -14.84
N SER A 132 -9.76 22.10 -14.73
CA SER A 132 -11.13 21.57 -14.89
C SER A 132 -11.84 21.25 -13.58
N SER A 133 -11.22 21.55 -12.42
CA SER A 133 -11.71 21.14 -11.10
C SER A 133 -12.52 22.22 -10.33
N HIS A 134 -13.01 23.27 -11.00
CA HIS A 134 -13.97 24.18 -10.37
C HIS A 134 -15.41 23.76 -10.73
N ALA A 135 -16.10 23.21 -9.73
CA ALA A 135 -17.52 22.89 -9.69
C ALA A 135 -18.02 21.86 -10.73
N LYS A 136 -17.58 20.60 -10.65
CA LYS A 136 -18.40 19.51 -11.20
C LYS A 136 -19.51 19.18 -10.20
N SER A 137 -20.76 19.35 -10.61
CA SER A 137 -21.93 18.81 -9.92
C SER A 137 -21.70 17.31 -9.64
N PHE A 138 -22.27 16.77 -8.56
CA PHE A 138 -22.22 15.33 -8.25
C PHE A 138 -22.62 14.47 -9.47
N ILE A 139 -23.55 14.97 -10.29
CA ILE A 139 -23.97 14.34 -11.55
C ILE A 139 -22.84 14.31 -12.58
N GLY A 140 -22.08 15.39 -12.73
CA GLY A 140 -20.92 15.44 -13.64
C GLY A 140 -19.80 14.49 -13.21
N PHE A 141 -19.55 14.35 -11.90
CA PHE A 141 -18.62 13.36 -11.37
C PHE A 141 -19.09 11.92 -11.66
N MET A 142 -20.39 11.62 -11.50
CA MET A 142 -20.95 10.33 -11.85
C MET A 142 -20.91 10.03 -13.36
N GLN A 143 -20.99 11.06 -14.21
CA GLN A 143 -20.84 10.90 -15.66
C GLN A 143 -19.39 10.63 -16.05
N ASP A 144 -18.42 11.36 -15.48
CA ASP A 144 -16.99 11.14 -15.75
C ASP A 144 -16.48 9.76 -15.29
N MET A 145 -17.17 9.18 -14.31
CA MET A 145 -16.95 7.83 -13.80
C MET A 145 -17.24 6.73 -14.85
N ILE A 146 -18.14 6.99 -15.79
CA ILE A 146 -18.54 6.03 -16.83
C ILE A 146 -17.64 6.25 -18.05
N PRO A 147 -16.84 5.25 -18.47
CA PRO A 147 -16.04 5.37 -19.68
C PRO A 147 -16.91 5.30 -20.94
N ASP A 148 -16.43 5.88 -22.04
CA ASP A 148 -17.08 5.77 -23.36
C ASP A 148 -17.22 4.31 -23.81
N THR A 149 -16.21 3.49 -23.48
CA THR A 149 -16.23 2.03 -23.69
C THR A 149 -15.52 1.29 -22.54
N ALA A 150 -15.91 0.04 -22.27
CA ALA A 150 -15.26 -0.77 -21.23
C ALA A 150 -13.73 -0.90 -21.43
N LEU A 151 -13.28 -1.00 -22.69
CA LEU A 151 -11.85 -1.11 -22.99
C LEU A 151 -11.13 0.24 -22.89
N SER A 152 -11.80 1.36 -23.23
CA SER A 152 -11.21 2.69 -23.07
C SER A 152 -10.84 3.00 -21.63
N ALA A 153 -11.54 2.42 -20.65
CA ALA A 153 -11.17 2.54 -19.23
C ALA A 153 -9.77 1.99 -18.91
N LEU A 154 -9.22 1.11 -19.75
CA LEU A 154 -7.89 0.54 -19.59
C LEU A 154 -6.80 1.33 -20.33
N THR A 155 -7.19 2.20 -21.27
CA THR A 155 -6.24 2.93 -22.14
C THR A 155 -6.28 4.44 -21.97
N SER A 156 -7.38 5.00 -21.44
CA SER A 156 -7.60 6.45 -21.27
C SER A 156 -6.76 7.07 -20.15
N GLY A 157 -6.15 6.25 -19.29
CA GLY A 157 -5.44 6.70 -18.10
C GLY A 157 -6.37 7.20 -16.98
N ASN A 158 -7.70 7.11 -17.15
CA ASN A 158 -8.65 7.43 -16.10
C ASN A 158 -8.86 6.23 -15.18
N ILE A 159 -8.23 6.30 -14.02
CA ILE A 159 -8.22 5.22 -13.03
C ILE A 159 -9.61 4.98 -12.42
N LEU A 160 -10.47 6.00 -12.37
CA LEU A 160 -11.79 5.89 -11.77
C LEU A 160 -12.68 5.02 -12.64
N GLN A 161 -12.60 5.27 -13.95
CA GLN A 161 -13.23 4.46 -14.98
C GLN A 161 -12.68 3.02 -14.94
N THR A 162 -11.35 2.84 -14.84
CA THR A 162 -10.74 1.51 -14.68
C THR A 162 -11.33 0.76 -13.49
N LEU A 163 -11.47 1.45 -12.35
CA LEU A 163 -11.96 0.88 -11.10
C LEU A 163 -13.41 0.44 -11.22
N ILE A 164 -14.28 1.25 -11.84
CA ILE A 164 -15.69 0.89 -12.06
C ILE A 164 -15.80 -0.32 -12.98
N VAL A 165 -15.06 -0.33 -14.10
CA VAL A 165 -15.09 -1.45 -15.03
C VAL A 165 -14.56 -2.72 -14.35
N ALA A 166 -13.49 -2.62 -13.57
CA ALA A 166 -12.94 -3.75 -12.80
C ALA A 166 -13.94 -4.27 -11.76
N LEU A 167 -14.65 -3.37 -11.07
CA LEU A 167 -15.70 -3.71 -10.10
C LEU A 167 -16.86 -4.46 -10.77
N LEU A 168 -17.43 -3.88 -11.83
CA LEU A 168 -18.53 -4.49 -12.58
C LEU A 168 -18.12 -5.83 -13.19
N PHE A 169 -16.91 -5.93 -13.73
CA PHE A 169 -16.40 -7.17 -14.31
C PHE A 169 -16.17 -8.24 -13.23
N GLY A 170 -15.57 -7.87 -12.09
CA GLY A 170 -15.38 -8.77 -10.95
C GLY A 170 -16.70 -9.27 -10.36
N ILE A 171 -17.70 -8.39 -10.22
CA ILE A 171 -19.07 -8.76 -9.84
C ILE A 171 -19.67 -9.70 -10.88
N SER A 172 -19.49 -9.43 -12.17
CA SER A 172 -20.02 -10.27 -13.25
C SER A 172 -19.41 -11.67 -13.24
N LEU A 173 -18.09 -11.80 -13.08
CA LEU A 173 -17.41 -13.09 -12.89
C LEU A 173 -18.00 -13.85 -11.69
N SER A 174 -18.16 -13.15 -10.56
CA SER A 174 -18.80 -13.73 -9.36
C SER A 174 -20.23 -14.20 -9.66
N LEU A 175 -21.08 -13.40 -10.29
CA LEU A 175 -22.47 -13.77 -10.56
C LEU A 175 -22.59 -14.96 -11.52
N VAL A 176 -21.78 -14.99 -12.60
CA VAL A 176 -21.77 -16.08 -13.60
C VAL A 176 -21.36 -17.43 -12.99
N GLY A 177 -20.42 -17.46 -12.03
CA GLY A 177 -20.03 -18.69 -11.34
C GLY A 177 -19.13 -19.60 -12.15
N GLU A 178 -19.40 -20.91 -12.11
CA GLU A 178 -18.50 -21.95 -12.66
C GLU A 178 -18.15 -21.72 -14.13
N LYS A 179 -19.09 -21.20 -14.93
CA LYS A 179 -18.83 -20.85 -16.35
C LYS A 179 -17.74 -19.79 -16.54
N SER A 180 -17.46 -18.99 -15.51
CA SER A 180 -16.44 -17.95 -15.52
C SER A 180 -15.10 -18.39 -14.91
N ASP A 181 -15.00 -19.61 -14.35
CA ASP A 181 -13.81 -20.03 -13.61
C ASP A 181 -12.55 -20.05 -14.47
N THR A 182 -12.64 -20.45 -15.73
CA THR A 182 -11.50 -20.40 -16.65
C THR A 182 -10.99 -18.98 -16.84
N ILE A 183 -11.90 -18.01 -17.02
CA ILE A 183 -11.54 -16.60 -17.18
C ILE A 183 -10.97 -16.04 -15.89
N ARG A 184 -11.60 -16.33 -14.75
CA ARG A 184 -11.12 -15.93 -13.43
C ARG A 184 -9.71 -16.45 -13.16
N LYS A 185 -9.47 -17.76 -13.37
CA LYS A 185 -8.13 -18.37 -13.21
C LYS A 185 -7.11 -17.73 -14.14
N CYS A 186 -7.46 -17.48 -15.40
CA CYS A 186 -6.59 -16.78 -16.35
C CYS A 186 -6.19 -15.39 -15.83
N LEU A 187 -7.15 -14.59 -15.33
CA LEU A 187 -6.85 -13.27 -14.75
C LEU A 187 -5.98 -13.38 -13.49
N GLU A 188 -6.24 -14.37 -12.65
CA GLU A 188 -5.41 -14.66 -11.47
C GLU A 188 -3.98 -15.03 -11.87
N GLU A 189 -3.81 -15.84 -12.91
CA GLU A 189 -2.50 -16.24 -13.43
C GLU A 189 -1.76 -15.07 -14.08
N ILE A 190 -2.47 -14.14 -14.74
CA ILE A 190 -1.90 -12.91 -15.31
C ILE A 190 -1.37 -11.97 -14.22
N ASN A 191 -1.88 -12.02 -12.98
CA ASN A 191 -1.30 -11.22 -11.89
C ASN A 191 0.19 -11.53 -11.67
N PHE A 192 0.62 -12.80 -11.79
CA PHE A 192 2.03 -13.16 -11.56
C PHE A 192 3.02 -12.44 -12.49
N PRO A 193 2.88 -12.49 -13.85
CA PRO A 193 3.76 -11.75 -14.73
C PRO A 193 3.61 -10.23 -14.58
N VAL A 194 2.42 -9.70 -14.27
CA VAL A 194 2.23 -8.26 -14.05
C VAL A 194 2.96 -7.79 -12.79
N PHE A 195 2.86 -8.50 -11.67
CA PHE A 195 3.65 -8.18 -10.47
C PHE A 195 5.15 -8.45 -10.66
N ARG A 196 5.52 -9.37 -11.56
CA ARG A 196 6.91 -9.52 -11.99
C ARG A 196 7.39 -8.27 -12.74
N MET A 197 6.58 -7.66 -13.59
CA MET A 197 6.90 -6.38 -14.23
C MET A 197 7.08 -5.27 -13.18
N VAL A 198 6.18 -5.18 -12.18
CA VAL A 198 6.35 -4.25 -11.04
C VAL A 198 7.71 -4.47 -10.37
N SER A 199 8.06 -5.73 -10.08
CA SER A 199 9.36 -6.07 -9.47
C SER A 199 10.56 -5.67 -10.34
N ILE A 200 10.45 -5.75 -11.67
CA ILE A 200 11.50 -5.32 -12.60
C ILE A 200 11.63 -3.79 -12.57
N VAL A 201 10.51 -3.06 -12.61
CA VAL A 201 10.51 -1.59 -12.51
C VAL A 201 11.11 -1.12 -11.20
N MET A 202 10.86 -1.83 -10.10
CA MET A 202 11.48 -1.54 -8.79
C MET A 202 13.00 -1.69 -8.78
N ARG A 203 13.63 -2.39 -9.75
CA ARG A 203 15.10 -2.40 -9.89
C ARG A 203 15.66 -1.05 -10.37
N ILE A 204 14.83 -0.21 -10.97
CA ILE A 204 15.17 1.16 -11.40
C ILE A 204 14.96 2.16 -10.24
N ALA A 205 14.28 1.74 -9.15
CA ALA A 205 14.00 2.59 -7.99
C ALA A 205 15.24 3.28 -7.39
N PRO A 206 16.44 2.67 -7.31
CA PRO A 206 17.65 3.38 -6.86
C PRO A 206 17.95 4.62 -7.72
N LEU A 207 17.85 4.52 -9.04
CA LEU A 207 18.08 5.66 -9.94
C LEU A 207 17.01 6.74 -9.77
N GLY A 208 15.74 6.33 -9.61
CA GLY A 208 14.65 7.25 -9.32
C GLY A 208 14.84 7.98 -7.99
N ALA A 209 15.19 7.27 -6.92
CA ALA A 209 15.44 7.82 -5.60
C ALA A 209 16.65 8.77 -5.58
N PHE A 210 17.74 8.42 -6.29
CA PHE A 210 18.88 9.31 -6.49
C PHE A 210 18.45 10.62 -7.15
N GLY A 211 17.74 10.55 -8.28
CA GLY A 211 17.28 11.72 -9.01
C GLY A 211 16.33 12.60 -8.20
N ALA A 212 15.38 11.96 -7.51
CA ALA A 212 14.44 12.63 -6.62
C ALA A 212 15.15 13.38 -5.49
N MET A 213 16.02 12.70 -4.73
CA MET A 213 16.73 13.33 -3.60
C MET A 213 17.67 14.44 -4.04
N SER A 214 18.37 14.20 -5.16
CA SER A 214 19.25 15.17 -5.80
C SER A 214 18.50 16.44 -6.22
N PHE A 215 17.34 16.28 -6.88
CA PHE A 215 16.48 17.39 -7.28
C PHE A 215 15.91 18.12 -6.06
N THR A 216 15.33 17.38 -5.10
CA THR A 216 14.67 17.98 -3.94
C THR A 216 15.65 18.82 -3.13
N ILE A 217 16.86 18.32 -2.88
CA ILE A 217 17.86 19.07 -2.09
C ILE A 217 18.51 20.17 -2.94
N GLY A 218 18.78 19.91 -4.22
CA GLY A 218 19.36 20.93 -5.11
C GLY A 218 18.44 22.13 -5.32
N LYS A 219 17.12 21.91 -5.35
CA LYS A 219 16.13 22.97 -5.58
C LYS A 219 15.60 23.62 -4.30
N TYR A 220 15.31 22.82 -3.29
CA TYR A 220 14.60 23.27 -2.07
C TYR A 220 15.51 23.22 -0.82
N GLY A 221 16.78 22.85 -0.97
CA GLY A 221 17.79 22.89 0.07
C GLY A 221 17.65 21.78 1.12
N LEU A 222 18.58 21.78 2.08
CA LEU A 222 18.64 20.81 3.18
C LEU A 222 17.41 20.88 4.11
N SER A 223 16.73 22.03 4.18
CA SER A 223 15.49 22.16 4.98
C SER A 223 14.40 21.19 4.52
N SER A 224 14.42 20.74 3.26
CA SER A 224 13.46 19.74 2.79
C SER A 224 13.68 18.36 3.42
N ILE A 225 14.89 18.06 3.87
CA ILE A 225 15.21 16.80 4.55
C ILE A 225 14.47 16.72 5.89
N SER A 226 14.39 17.82 6.65
CA SER A 226 13.66 17.80 7.92
C SER A 226 12.18 17.50 7.72
N ASN A 227 11.55 18.03 6.67
CA ASN A 227 10.16 17.71 6.33
C ASN A 227 9.98 16.24 5.95
N LEU A 228 10.90 15.68 5.15
CA LEU A 228 10.86 14.27 4.75
C LEU A 228 11.10 13.32 5.92
N ILE A 229 12.06 13.63 6.80
CA ILE A 229 12.29 12.87 8.03
C ILE A 229 11.07 12.97 8.94
N PHE A 230 10.47 14.16 9.06
CA PHE A 230 9.28 14.35 9.88
C PHE A 230 8.06 13.59 9.33
N LEU A 231 7.91 13.48 8.01
CA LEU A 231 6.92 12.59 7.38
C LEU A 231 7.15 11.13 7.76
N VAL A 232 8.38 10.64 7.64
CA VAL A 232 8.74 9.27 8.03
C VAL A 232 8.44 9.05 9.51
N PHE A 233 8.82 9.99 10.37
CA PHE A 233 8.49 9.94 11.79
C PHE A 233 6.98 9.89 12.04
N CYS A 234 6.20 10.74 11.38
CA CYS A 234 4.73 10.74 11.50
C CYS A 234 4.15 9.38 11.11
N LEU A 235 4.63 8.76 10.03
CA LEU A 235 4.18 7.43 9.63
C LEU A 235 4.52 6.39 10.70
N TYR A 236 5.76 6.34 11.18
CA TYR A 236 6.19 5.38 12.21
C TYR A 236 5.42 5.56 13.52
N ALA A 237 5.25 6.79 13.98
CA ALA A 237 4.48 7.11 15.17
C ALA A 237 3.00 6.71 15.01
N THR A 238 2.40 7.01 13.85
CA THR A 238 1.01 6.67 13.56
C THR A 238 0.80 5.16 13.45
N SER A 239 1.70 4.44 12.78
CA SER A 239 1.69 2.98 12.70
C SER A 239 1.86 2.34 14.08
N ALA A 240 2.79 2.85 14.90
CA ALA A 240 2.97 2.37 16.27
C ALA A 240 1.72 2.61 17.13
N PHE A 241 1.11 3.80 17.02
CA PHE A 241 -0.16 4.10 17.67
C PHE A 241 -1.30 3.20 17.17
N PHE A 242 -1.38 2.92 15.87
CA PHE A 242 -2.38 2.02 15.32
C PHE A 242 -2.20 0.59 15.85
N ILE A 243 -0.96 0.08 15.87
CA ILE A 243 -0.66 -1.28 16.36
C ILE A 243 -0.89 -1.39 17.87
N LEU A 244 -0.30 -0.51 18.67
CA LEU A 244 -0.32 -0.61 20.13
C LEU A 244 -1.60 -0.04 20.75
N GLY A 245 -2.16 1.01 20.14
CA GLY A 245 -3.40 1.64 20.57
C GLY A 245 -4.61 0.93 19.99
N VAL A 246 -4.87 1.06 18.69
CA VAL A 246 -6.11 0.57 18.07
C VAL A 246 -6.19 -0.97 18.09
N LEU A 247 -5.18 -1.65 17.54
CA LEU A 247 -5.15 -3.11 17.55
C LEU A 247 -4.86 -3.68 18.94
N GLY A 248 -4.12 -2.95 19.79
CA GLY A 248 -3.86 -3.34 21.18
C GLY A 248 -5.12 -3.31 22.06
N ILE A 249 -5.97 -2.29 21.91
CA ILE A 249 -7.28 -2.21 22.58
C ILE A 249 -8.17 -3.38 22.12
N LEU A 250 -8.23 -3.64 20.81
CA LEU A 250 -8.96 -4.80 20.28
C LEU A 250 -8.43 -6.12 20.83
N ALA A 251 -7.10 -6.28 20.88
CA ALA A 251 -6.45 -7.46 21.44
C ALA A 251 -6.82 -7.66 22.91
N ARG A 252 -6.87 -6.58 23.71
CA ARG A 252 -7.28 -6.62 25.11
C ARG A 252 -8.74 -7.06 25.25
N PHE A 253 -9.66 -6.55 24.44
CA PHE A 253 -11.06 -7.03 24.40
C PHE A 253 -11.15 -8.51 24.03
N CYS A 254 -10.25 -8.99 23.18
CA CYS A 254 -10.13 -10.40 22.81
C CYS A 254 -9.24 -11.22 23.76
N ARG A 255 -8.86 -10.68 24.92
CA ARG A 255 -8.04 -11.32 25.97
C ARG A 255 -6.68 -11.84 25.50
N PHE A 256 -5.98 -11.10 24.63
CA PHE A 256 -4.56 -11.35 24.35
C PHE A 256 -3.73 -10.07 24.36
N SER A 257 -2.41 -10.24 24.47
CA SER A 257 -1.45 -9.15 24.44
C SER A 257 -0.92 -8.97 23.03
N ILE A 258 -1.07 -7.77 22.48
CA ILE A 258 -0.43 -7.40 21.21
C ILE A 258 1.10 -7.51 21.30
N ILE A 259 1.68 -7.20 22.45
CA ILE A 259 3.13 -7.28 22.68
C ILE A 259 3.59 -8.73 22.66
N LYS A 260 2.89 -9.64 23.36
CA LYS A 260 3.20 -11.08 23.30
C LYS A 260 3.07 -11.63 21.88
N LEU A 261 2.05 -11.19 21.13
CA LEU A 261 1.88 -11.58 19.72
C LEU A 261 3.06 -11.14 18.85
N ILE A 262 3.52 -9.89 19.00
CA ILE A 262 4.69 -9.37 18.27
C ILE A 262 5.95 -10.16 18.64
N ILE A 263 6.17 -10.46 19.92
CA ILE A 263 7.31 -11.27 20.38
C ILE A 263 7.24 -12.70 19.83
N PHE A 264 6.05 -13.29 19.78
CA PHE A 264 5.83 -14.62 19.23
C PHE A 264 6.13 -14.70 17.72
N LEU A 265 5.89 -13.60 17.00
CA LEU A 265 6.13 -13.44 15.56
C LEU A 265 7.44 -12.71 15.23
N LYS A 266 8.39 -12.62 16.16
CA LYS A 266 9.60 -11.79 16.00
C LYS A 266 10.42 -12.14 14.74
N GLU A 267 10.50 -13.41 14.40
CA GLU A 267 11.29 -13.90 13.26
C GLU A 267 10.64 -13.44 11.94
N GLU A 268 9.31 -13.56 11.86
CA GLU A 268 8.53 -13.11 10.73
C GLU A 268 8.51 -11.58 10.62
N VAL A 269 8.40 -10.86 11.74
CA VAL A 269 8.47 -9.38 11.74
C VAL A 269 9.84 -8.91 11.25
N LEU A 270 10.94 -9.55 11.68
CA LEU A 270 12.29 -9.24 11.19
C LEU A 270 12.45 -9.58 9.70
N LEU A 271 11.84 -10.67 9.24
CA LEU A 271 11.80 -11.02 7.82
C LEU A 271 11.06 -9.95 7.00
N VAL A 272 9.86 -9.55 7.43
CA VAL A 272 9.06 -8.51 6.77
C VAL A 272 9.77 -7.17 6.77
N LEU A 273 10.43 -6.80 7.86
CA LEU A 273 11.24 -5.59 7.94
C LEU A 273 12.38 -5.63 6.90
N SER A 274 13.08 -6.76 6.81
CA SER A 274 14.23 -6.93 5.91
C SER A 274 13.83 -6.94 4.43
N THR A 275 12.70 -7.56 4.10
CA THR A 275 12.23 -7.68 2.71
C THR A 275 11.35 -6.50 2.28
N SER A 276 10.77 -5.77 3.23
CA SER A 276 9.69 -4.79 3.01
C SER A 276 8.52 -5.37 2.22
N SER A 277 8.23 -6.64 2.47
CA SER A 277 7.11 -7.37 1.88
C SER A 277 6.46 -8.22 2.95
N SER A 278 5.20 -7.93 3.27
CA SER A 278 4.45 -8.77 4.20
C SER A 278 4.28 -10.18 3.64
N GLU A 279 4.15 -10.33 2.31
CA GLU A 279 3.99 -11.61 1.59
C GLU A 279 5.13 -12.61 1.87
N SER A 280 6.35 -12.10 2.05
CA SER A 280 7.51 -12.96 2.35
C SER A 280 7.35 -13.81 3.62
N ALA A 281 6.54 -13.34 4.57
CA ALA A 281 6.29 -14.03 5.83
C ALA A 281 4.92 -14.75 5.87
N LEU A 282 4.19 -14.80 4.75
CA LEU A 282 2.85 -15.42 4.69
C LEU A 282 2.85 -16.88 5.18
N PRO A 283 3.76 -17.77 4.72
CA PRO A 283 3.76 -19.16 5.20
C PRO A 283 4.10 -19.27 6.69
N GLY A 284 5.04 -18.44 7.16
CA GLY A 284 5.44 -18.37 8.57
C GLY A 284 4.28 -17.93 9.46
N LEU A 285 3.56 -16.88 9.05
CA LEU A 285 2.38 -16.39 9.76
C LEU A 285 1.30 -17.46 9.85
N MET A 286 0.97 -18.15 8.75
CA MET A 286 -0.04 -19.21 8.75
C MET A 286 0.33 -20.30 9.75
N LYS A 287 1.58 -20.79 9.70
CA LYS A 287 2.07 -21.81 10.62
C LYS A 287 2.00 -21.34 12.09
N LYS A 288 2.50 -20.14 12.39
CA LYS A 288 2.50 -19.56 13.74
C LYS A 288 1.08 -19.34 14.28
N MET A 289 0.14 -18.91 13.45
CA MET A 289 -1.25 -18.74 13.89
C MET A 289 -1.92 -20.08 14.22
N GLU A 290 -1.63 -21.15 13.45
CA GLU A 290 -2.07 -22.50 13.81
C GLU A 290 -1.43 -22.97 15.12
N GLU A 291 -0.12 -22.74 15.32
CA GLU A 291 0.60 -23.06 16.58
C GLU A 291 0.07 -22.27 17.79
N ALA A 292 -0.41 -21.04 17.57
CA ALA A 292 -1.05 -20.21 18.59
C ALA A 292 -2.48 -20.66 18.93
N GLY A 293 -3.01 -21.68 18.25
CA GLY A 293 -4.31 -22.29 18.53
C GLY A 293 -5.44 -21.83 17.61
N CYS A 294 -5.18 -21.02 16.57
CA CYS A 294 -6.19 -20.67 15.58
C CYS A 294 -6.49 -21.86 14.66
N HIS A 295 -7.76 -22.22 14.48
CA HIS A 295 -8.12 -23.35 13.63
C HIS A 295 -7.67 -23.15 12.18
N ARG A 296 -7.09 -24.21 11.56
CA ARG A 296 -6.54 -24.19 10.20
C ARG A 296 -7.50 -23.65 9.14
N SER A 297 -8.80 -23.92 9.25
CA SER A 297 -9.80 -23.40 8.32
C SER A 297 -9.95 -21.87 8.37
N ILE A 298 -9.68 -21.27 9.52
CA ILE A 298 -9.71 -19.81 9.70
C ILE A 298 -8.42 -19.21 9.20
N VAL A 299 -7.27 -19.79 9.59
CA VAL A 299 -5.95 -19.33 9.15
C VAL A 299 -5.84 -19.36 7.63
N SER A 300 -6.18 -20.49 7.00
CA SER A 300 -6.15 -20.67 5.54
C SER A 300 -7.06 -19.71 4.77
N MET A 301 -8.02 -19.09 5.44
CA MET A 301 -8.94 -18.14 4.83
C MET A 301 -8.54 -16.69 5.17
N VAL A 302 -8.50 -16.34 6.46
CA VAL A 302 -8.31 -14.97 6.92
C VAL A 302 -6.92 -14.43 6.55
N VAL A 303 -5.87 -15.24 6.69
CA VAL A 303 -4.50 -14.76 6.45
C VAL A 303 -4.29 -14.43 4.96
N PRO A 304 -4.52 -15.33 3.99
CA PRO A 304 -4.36 -15.00 2.57
C PRO A 304 -5.27 -13.86 2.12
N THR A 305 -6.52 -13.83 2.59
CA THR A 305 -7.46 -12.77 2.24
C THR A 305 -7.04 -11.41 2.82
N GLY A 306 -6.52 -11.37 4.05
CA GLY A 306 -6.02 -10.14 4.66
C GLY A 306 -4.83 -9.52 3.91
N TYR A 307 -4.03 -10.32 3.21
CA TYR A 307 -2.90 -9.81 2.43
C TYR A 307 -3.30 -9.04 1.17
N SER A 308 -4.56 -9.17 0.75
CA SER A 308 -5.15 -8.38 -0.34
C SER A 308 -6.10 -7.31 0.17
N PHE A 309 -6.78 -7.57 1.29
CA PHE A 309 -7.89 -6.74 1.75
C PHE A 309 -7.64 -6.02 3.07
N ASN A 310 -6.55 -6.27 3.79
CA ASN A 310 -6.26 -5.67 5.10
C ASN A 310 -4.85 -5.07 5.14
N LEU A 311 -4.69 -3.99 4.38
CA LEU A 311 -3.42 -3.28 4.21
C LEU A 311 -3.43 -1.97 5.00
N ASP A 312 -3.63 -2.07 6.32
CA ASP A 312 -3.81 -0.91 7.21
C ASP A 312 -2.61 0.04 7.22
N GLY A 313 -1.38 -0.47 7.22
CA GLY A 313 -0.17 0.34 7.09
C GLY A 313 -0.11 1.08 5.76
N SER A 314 -0.54 0.44 4.67
CA SER A 314 -0.64 1.10 3.36
C SER A 314 -1.67 2.23 3.38
N ASN A 315 -2.78 2.06 4.10
CA ASN A 315 -3.82 3.07 4.25
C ASN A 315 -3.36 4.29 5.06
N ILE A 316 -2.63 4.08 6.17
CA ILE A 316 -1.99 5.17 6.91
C ILE A 316 -1.02 5.94 6.00
N TYR A 317 -0.22 5.20 5.22
CA TYR A 317 0.72 5.82 4.28
C TYR A 317 0.02 6.63 3.20
N ILE A 318 -1.01 6.08 2.54
CA ILE A 318 -1.69 6.76 1.43
C ILE A 318 -2.23 8.12 1.89
N THR A 319 -2.85 8.17 3.07
CA THR A 319 -3.41 9.41 3.63
C THR A 319 -2.33 10.40 4.05
N LEU A 320 -1.31 9.96 4.79
CA LEU A 320 -0.20 10.84 5.20
C LEU A 320 0.61 11.38 4.01
N ALA A 321 0.93 10.52 3.04
CA ALA A 321 1.69 10.92 1.85
C ALA A 321 0.90 11.88 0.96
N THR A 322 -0.42 11.66 0.81
CA THR A 322 -1.28 12.59 0.07
C THR A 322 -1.35 13.96 0.75
N LEU A 323 -1.57 14.00 2.06
CA LEU A 323 -1.59 15.26 2.81
C LEU A 323 -0.23 15.96 2.79
N PHE A 324 0.86 15.20 2.86
CA PHE A 324 2.21 15.75 2.71
C PHE A 324 2.40 16.41 1.35
N ILE A 325 2.01 15.75 0.25
CA ILE A 325 2.12 16.31 -1.10
C ILE A 325 1.28 17.58 -1.24
N SER A 326 0.04 17.54 -0.74
CA SER A 326 -0.85 18.72 -0.67
C SER A 326 -0.17 19.90 0.03
N GLN A 327 0.38 19.67 1.22
CA GLN A 327 1.03 20.69 2.03
C GLN A 327 2.34 21.18 1.40
N ALA A 328 3.16 20.27 0.86
CA ALA A 328 4.44 20.60 0.24
C ALA A 328 4.25 21.43 -1.03
N THR A 329 3.17 21.19 -1.78
CA THR A 329 2.86 21.89 -3.04
C THR A 329 1.92 23.09 -2.87
N ASN A 330 1.54 23.42 -1.62
CA ASN A 330 0.58 24.47 -1.30
C ASN A 330 -0.77 24.33 -2.00
N VAL A 331 -1.18 23.09 -2.31
CA VAL A 331 -2.51 22.80 -2.84
C VAL A 331 -3.41 22.46 -1.66
N PRO A 332 -4.32 23.36 -1.23
CA PRO A 332 -5.22 23.06 -0.13
C PRO A 332 -6.21 21.96 -0.54
N LEU A 333 -6.32 20.92 0.30
CA LEU A 333 -7.39 19.94 0.18
C LEU A 333 -8.56 20.35 1.07
N SER A 334 -9.71 20.61 0.44
CA SER A 334 -10.95 20.85 1.17
C SER A 334 -11.38 19.60 1.95
N LEU A 335 -12.28 19.76 2.92
CA LEU A 335 -12.84 18.61 3.65
C LEU A 335 -13.48 17.60 2.68
N THR A 336 -14.13 18.07 1.62
CA THR A 336 -14.74 17.24 0.58
C THR A 336 -13.70 16.43 -0.21
N ASP A 337 -12.55 17.03 -0.53
CA ASP A 337 -11.45 16.33 -1.21
C ASP A 337 -10.85 15.27 -0.28
N GLN A 338 -10.71 15.59 1.00
CA GLN A 338 -10.21 14.64 2.00
C GLN A 338 -11.18 13.48 2.22
N LEU A 339 -12.50 13.70 2.22
CA LEU A 339 -13.48 12.62 2.29
C LEU A 339 -13.48 11.76 1.03
N SER A 340 -13.39 12.38 -0.15
CA SER A 340 -13.24 11.68 -1.43
C SER A 340 -11.98 10.83 -1.45
N LEU A 341 -10.86 11.37 -0.96
CA LEU A 341 -9.60 10.66 -0.78
C LEU A 341 -9.78 9.41 0.07
N LEU A 342 -10.49 9.47 1.21
CA LEU A 342 -10.74 8.30 2.05
C LEU A 342 -11.52 7.21 1.29
N LEU A 343 -12.56 7.60 0.55
CA LEU A 343 -13.37 6.65 -0.22
C LEU A 343 -12.55 5.98 -1.34
N ILE A 344 -11.79 6.78 -2.07
CA ILE A 344 -10.92 6.30 -3.15
C ILE A 344 -9.81 5.39 -2.59
N ALA A 345 -9.14 5.83 -1.52
CA ALA A 345 -8.08 5.07 -0.86
C ALA A 345 -8.63 3.75 -0.31
N MET A 346 -9.84 3.76 0.26
CA MET A 346 -10.51 2.55 0.72
C MET A 346 -10.66 1.55 -0.43
N VAL A 347 -11.26 1.93 -1.55
CA VAL A 347 -11.51 0.98 -2.64
C VAL A 347 -10.20 0.55 -3.32
N SER A 348 -9.29 1.48 -3.58
CA SER A 348 -8.01 1.18 -4.24
C SER A 348 -7.09 0.29 -3.39
N SER A 349 -7.17 0.38 -2.06
CA SER A 349 -6.41 -0.48 -1.15
C SER A 349 -6.88 -1.94 -1.17
N LYS A 350 -8.16 -2.20 -1.46
CA LYS A 350 -8.79 -3.54 -1.44
C LYS A 350 -8.51 -4.38 -2.70
N GLY A 351 -7.66 -3.89 -3.59
CA GLY A 351 -7.03 -4.67 -4.67
C GLY A 351 -5.51 -4.69 -4.57
N ALA A 352 -4.88 -3.96 -3.64
CA ALA A 352 -3.43 -3.96 -3.61
C ALA A 352 -2.89 -5.32 -3.15
N ALA A 353 -1.85 -5.83 -3.83
CA ALA A 353 -1.11 -6.98 -3.32
C ALA A 353 -0.14 -6.52 -2.22
N GLY A 354 0.09 -7.36 -1.20
CA GLY A 354 1.06 -7.12 -0.12
C GLY A 354 2.54 -7.21 -0.53
N VAL A 355 2.87 -6.88 -1.79
CA VAL A 355 4.22 -6.88 -2.37
C VAL A 355 4.90 -5.51 -2.27
N THR A 356 6.22 -5.50 -2.32
CA THR A 356 6.99 -4.25 -2.34
C THR A 356 6.65 -3.39 -3.57
N GLY A 357 6.48 -2.09 -3.36
CA GLY A 357 6.15 -1.13 -4.42
C GLY A 357 4.66 -0.99 -4.75
N SER A 358 3.81 -1.94 -4.35
CA SER A 358 2.36 -1.87 -4.61
C SER A 358 1.72 -0.66 -3.96
N ALA A 359 2.08 -0.33 -2.72
CA ALA A 359 1.54 0.83 -2.01
C ALA A 359 1.90 2.16 -2.68
N PHE A 360 3.07 2.26 -3.32
CA PHE A 360 3.47 3.44 -4.08
C PHE A 360 2.63 3.57 -5.37
N ILE A 361 2.35 2.46 -6.05
CA ILE A 361 1.40 2.38 -7.18
C ILE A 361 -0.02 2.77 -6.73
N THR A 362 -0.48 2.27 -5.57
CA THR A 362 -1.81 2.61 -5.02
C THR A 362 -1.90 4.09 -4.63
N LEU A 363 -0.83 4.68 -4.10
CA LEU A 363 -0.78 6.11 -3.86
C LEU A 363 -0.88 6.90 -5.18
N ALA A 364 -0.12 6.50 -6.20
CA ALA A 364 -0.19 7.14 -7.51
C ALA A 364 -1.62 7.10 -8.09
N ALA A 365 -2.27 5.95 -7.92
CA ALA A 365 -3.65 5.76 -8.29
C ALA A 365 -4.57 6.73 -7.54
N THR A 366 -4.40 6.80 -6.23
CA THR A 366 -5.19 7.66 -5.35
C THR A 366 -5.02 9.14 -5.69
N ILE A 367 -3.80 9.61 -5.92
CA ILE A 367 -3.51 11.02 -6.27
C ILE A 367 -4.14 11.39 -7.61
N THR A 368 -4.06 10.52 -8.62
CA THR A 368 -4.66 10.77 -9.94
C THR A 368 -6.18 10.97 -9.86
N LEU A 369 -6.81 10.39 -8.85
CA LEU A 369 -8.25 10.46 -8.60
C LEU A 369 -8.66 11.67 -7.77
N VAL A 370 -7.69 12.41 -7.21
CA VAL A 370 -7.91 13.67 -6.50
C VAL A 370 -7.46 14.81 -7.43
N PRO A 371 -8.38 15.47 -8.15
CA PRO A 371 -8.05 16.36 -9.28
C PRO A 371 -7.14 17.54 -8.92
N SER A 372 -7.15 17.94 -7.64
CA SER A 372 -6.35 19.05 -7.14
C SER A 372 -4.87 18.71 -7.01
N LEU A 373 -4.48 17.43 -6.91
CA LEU A 373 -3.11 17.05 -6.58
C LEU A 373 -2.27 16.66 -7.80
N PRO A 374 -1.04 17.19 -7.91
CA PRO A 374 -0.12 16.80 -8.96
C PRO A 374 0.47 15.41 -8.69
N ILE A 375 0.34 14.49 -9.65
CA ILE A 375 1.03 13.19 -9.59
C ILE A 375 2.55 13.37 -9.50
N ALA A 376 3.09 14.41 -10.13
CA ALA A 376 4.52 14.74 -10.05
C ALA A 376 5.01 15.01 -8.61
N GLY A 377 4.13 15.37 -7.67
CA GLY A 377 4.46 15.50 -6.25
C GLY A 377 4.92 14.19 -5.60
N MET A 378 4.64 13.03 -6.21
CA MET A 378 5.16 11.74 -5.77
C MET A 378 6.70 11.63 -5.82
N THR A 379 7.34 12.42 -6.68
CA THR A 379 8.81 12.47 -6.75
C THR A 379 9.43 12.91 -5.42
N LEU A 380 8.77 13.81 -4.69
CA LEU A 380 9.25 14.35 -3.41
C LEU A 380 9.39 13.27 -2.33
N ILE A 381 8.46 12.32 -2.31
CA ILE A 381 8.42 11.24 -1.31
C ILE A 381 9.19 10.00 -1.76
N LEU A 382 9.53 9.87 -3.04
CA LEU A 382 10.21 8.71 -3.61
C LEU A 382 11.52 8.39 -2.86
N GLY A 383 12.26 9.43 -2.50
CA GLY A 383 13.53 9.27 -1.78
C GLY A 383 13.38 8.74 -0.35
N VAL A 384 12.20 8.85 0.27
CA VAL A 384 11.92 8.30 1.61
C VAL A 384 10.94 7.13 1.61
N ASP A 385 10.35 6.80 0.45
CA ASP A 385 9.37 5.70 0.32
C ASP A 385 9.93 4.37 0.81
N ARG A 386 11.24 4.15 0.66
CA ARG A 386 11.85 2.91 1.14
C ARG A 386 11.68 2.72 2.64
N PHE A 387 11.99 3.74 3.44
CA PHE A 387 11.84 3.69 4.90
C PHE A 387 10.37 3.55 5.31
N MET A 388 9.48 4.21 4.56
CA MET A 388 8.04 4.11 4.77
C MET A 388 7.54 2.69 4.43
N SER A 389 8.11 2.05 3.41
CA SER A 389 7.74 0.70 2.98
C SER A 389 7.89 -0.35 4.07
N GLU A 390 8.97 -0.27 4.83
CA GLU A 390 9.27 -1.19 5.93
C GLU A 390 8.19 -1.11 7.01
N CYS A 391 7.85 0.11 7.44
CA CYS A 391 6.80 0.36 8.42
C CYS A 391 5.42 -0.10 7.93
N ARG A 392 5.08 0.17 6.66
CA ARG A 392 3.82 -0.28 6.04
C ARG A 392 3.69 -1.80 6.12
N SER A 393 4.71 -2.52 5.66
CA SER A 393 4.67 -3.98 5.59
C SER A 393 4.57 -4.63 6.97
N VAL A 394 5.30 -4.11 7.96
CA VAL A 394 5.21 -4.60 9.36
C VAL A 394 3.82 -4.34 9.93
N THR A 395 3.24 -3.17 9.70
CA THR A 395 1.89 -2.83 10.16
C THR A 395 0.84 -3.75 9.54
N ASN A 396 0.91 -3.98 8.23
CA ASN A 396 0.00 -4.91 7.52
C ASN A 396 0.13 -6.34 8.06
N PHE A 397 1.36 -6.81 8.26
CA PHE A 397 1.65 -8.13 8.79
C PHE A 397 1.03 -8.33 10.19
N ILE A 398 1.27 -7.40 11.11
CA ILE A 398 0.72 -7.46 12.47
C ILE A 398 -0.81 -7.36 12.44
N GLY A 399 -1.37 -6.47 11.62
CA GLY A 399 -2.81 -6.36 11.42
C GLY A 399 -3.45 -7.69 11.02
N ASN A 400 -2.86 -8.39 10.05
CA ASN A 400 -3.35 -9.69 9.59
C ASN A 400 -3.26 -10.78 10.68
N ALA A 401 -2.19 -10.79 11.48
CA ALA A 401 -2.07 -11.68 12.63
C ALA A 401 -3.19 -11.43 13.66
N VAL A 402 -3.40 -10.16 14.03
CA VAL A 402 -4.45 -9.76 14.99
C VAL A 402 -5.83 -10.16 14.48
N MET A 403 -6.16 -9.86 13.22
CA MET A 403 -7.46 -10.20 12.65
C MET A 403 -7.71 -11.71 12.63
N THR A 404 -6.67 -12.51 12.37
CA THR A 404 -6.77 -13.98 12.40
C THR A 404 -7.15 -14.49 13.78
N VAL A 405 -6.55 -13.94 14.84
CA VAL A 405 -6.88 -14.27 16.23
C VAL A 405 -8.31 -13.83 16.58
N VAL A 406 -8.68 -12.59 16.22
CA VAL A 406 -10.00 -12.01 16.52
C VAL A 406 -11.11 -12.82 15.85
N VAL A 407 -10.97 -13.15 14.57
CA VAL A 407 -11.93 -14.00 13.85
C VAL A 407 -11.97 -15.41 14.45
N SER A 408 -10.82 -15.99 14.80
CA SER A 408 -10.77 -17.32 15.46
C SER A 408 -11.53 -17.35 16.78
N ARG A 409 -11.43 -16.27 17.57
CA ARG A 409 -12.17 -16.10 18.82
C ARG A 409 -13.66 -15.89 18.58
N TRP A 410 -14.02 -15.06 17.58
CA TRP A 410 -15.42 -14.80 17.23
C TRP A 410 -16.13 -16.07 16.74
N GLU A 411 -15.42 -16.95 16.04
CA GLU A 411 -15.93 -18.25 15.60
C GLU A 411 -15.88 -19.34 16.68
N LYS A 412 -15.39 -19.04 17.89
CA LYS A 412 -15.16 -20.02 18.97
C LYS A 412 -14.29 -21.21 18.52
N LYS A 413 -13.38 -20.97 17.57
CA LYS A 413 -12.44 -21.95 17.00
C LYS A 413 -10.99 -21.58 17.33
N LEU A 414 -10.77 -21.31 18.61
CA LEU A 414 -9.48 -20.95 19.18
C LEU A 414 -9.19 -21.92 20.32
N ASP A 415 -8.07 -22.65 20.26
CA ASP A 415 -7.64 -23.53 21.35
C ASP A 415 -7.16 -22.67 22.54
N PRO A 416 -7.89 -22.65 23.67
CA PRO A 416 -7.56 -21.79 24.79
C PRO A 416 -6.25 -22.19 25.50
N LYS A 417 -5.84 -23.46 25.44
CA LYS A 417 -4.60 -23.93 26.09
C LYS A 417 -3.38 -23.41 25.33
N LEU A 418 -3.36 -23.60 24.01
CA LEU A 418 -2.29 -23.09 23.15
C LEU A 418 -2.26 -21.56 23.14
N PHE A 419 -3.44 -20.94 23.08
CA PHE A 419 -3.58 -19.49 23.07
C PHE A 419 -2.99 -18.84 24.32
N ASN A 420 -3.34 -19.33 25.51
CA ASN A 420 -2.83 -18.80 26.78
C ASN A 420 -1.33 -19.07 26.97
N LYS A 421 -0.81 -20.17 26.40
CA LYS A 421 0.62 -20.47 26.44
C LYS A 421 1.46 -19.42 25.69
N TYR A 422 1.01 -18.96 24.54
CA TYR A 422 1.81 -18.07 23.68
C TYR A 422 1.45 -16.59 23.80
N ILE A 423 0.17 -16.23 23.77
CA ILE A 423 -0.25 -14.82 23.57
C ILE A 423 -1.37 -14.34 24.50
N GLY A 424 -2.10 -15.26 25.14
CA GLY A 424 -3.23 -14.93 26.01
C GLY A 424 -2.86 -14.12 27.25
N ILE A 425 -3.87 -13.46 27.79
CA ILE A 425 -3.85 -12.79 29.10
C ILE A 425 -5.04 -13.32 29.89
N GLU A 426 -4.86 -13.48 31.20
CA GLU A 426 -5.92 -13.81 32.16
C GLU A 426 -7.07 -12.79 32.14
#